data_AF-A0A965NQZ5-F1
#
_entry.id   AF-A0A965NQZ5-F1
#
_cell.length_a   1.000
_cell.length_b   1.000
_cell.length_c   1.000
_cell.angle_alpha   90.00
_cell.angle_beta   90.00
_cell.angle_gamma   90.00
#
_symmetry.space_group_name_H-M   'P 1'
#
loop_
_entity.id
_entity.type
_entity.pdbx_description
1 polymer ?
#
loop_
_entity_poly.entity_id
_entity_poly.type
_entity_poly.pdbx_seq_one_letter_code
_entity_poly.pdbx_strand_id
1 'polypeptide(L)' 'MARVLLLTNTLGASAEVLPSLALLQHQVKIVPAEASVLIDVPEADILLLDARRDIP' A
#
# COMPACT_ATOMS: atom_id res chain seq x y z
N MET A 1 -16.05 4.34 1.49
CA MET A 1 -15.22 3.24 0.95
C MET A 1 -14.26 3.86 -0.06
N ALA A 2 -12.95 3.83 0.23
CA ALA A 2 -11.92 4.42 -0.61
C ALA A 2 -11.06 3.33 -1.26
N ARG A 3 -10.44 3.65 -2.39
CA ARG A 3 -9.40 2.86 -3.05
C ARG A 3 -8.04 3.29 -2.52
N VAL A 4 -7.37 2.37 -1.85
CA VAL A 4 -6.06 2.59 -1.23
C VAL A 4 -5.00 1.82 -2.01
N LEU A 5 -3.96 2.53 -2.46
CA LEU A 5 -2.77 1.91 -3.02
C LEU A 5 -1.66 1.92 -1.96
N LEU A 6 -1.21 0.73 -1.55
CA LEU A 6 -0.16 0.55 -0.54
C LEU A 6 1.12 0.04 -1.20
N LEU A 7 2.17 0.87 -1.16
CA LEU A 7 3.52 0.56 -1.62
C LEU A 7 4.32 -0.02 -0.44
N THR A 8 4.77 -1.26 -0.54
CA THR A 8 5.59 -1.91 0.51
C THR A 8 6.53 -2.96 -0.05
N ASN A 9 7.73 -3.05 0.53
CA ASN A 9 8.69 -4.12 0.28
C ASN A 9 8.65 -5.22 1.35
N THR A 10 7.72 -5.13 2.31
CA THR A 10 7.61 -6.12 3.39
C THR A 10 7.17 -7.48 2.83
N LEU A 11 8.05 -8.48 2.98
CA LEU A 11 7.76 -9.88 2.65
C LEU A 11 6.88 -10.49 3.75
N GLY A 12 5.61 -10.79 3.46
CA GLY A 12 4.63 -11.33 4.40
C GLY A 12 3.20 -10.96 4.00
N ALA A 13 2.21 -11.30 4.82
CA ALA A 13 0.86 -10.78 4.60
C ALA A 13 0.90 -9.26 4.76
N SER A 14 0.56 -8.52 3.71
CA SER A 14 0.60 -7.05 3.67
C SER A 14 -0.22 -6.38 4.79
N ALA A 15 -1.07 -7.16 5.46
CA ALA A 15 -1.76 -6.83 6.70
C ALA A 15 -0.83 -6.41 7.86
N GLU A 16 0.47 -6.75 7.84
CA GLU A 16 1.41 -6.33 8.90
C GLU A 16 1.89 -4.88 8.77
N VAL A 17 1.64 -4.21 7.63
CA VAL A 17 2.05 -2.81 7.45
C VAL A 17 1.12 -1.87 8.19
N LEU A 18 -0.18 -1.98 7.93
CA LEU A 18 -1.22 -1.17 8.55
C LEU A 18 -2.47 -2.03 8.79
N PRO A 19 -2.46 -2.89 9.83
CA PRO A 19 -3.50 -3.90 10.07
C PRO A 19 -4.90 -3.29 10.28
N SER A 20 -4.96 -2.04 10.74
CA SER A 20 -6.23 -1.32 10.92
C SER A 20 -7.00 -1.16 9.61
N LEU A 21 -6.36 -1.18 8.44
CA LEU A 21 -7.06 -1.14 7.16
C LEU A 21 -7.98 -2.36 6.96
N ALA A 22 -7.68 -3.50 7.57
CA ALA A 22 -8.55 -4.68 7.51
C ALA A 22 -9.84 -4.50 8.32
N LEU A 23 -9.86 -3.57 9.28
CA LEU A 23 -11.04 -3.20 10.07
C LEU A 23 -11.90 -2.15 9.36
N LEU A 24 -11.34 -1.49 8.34
CA LEU A 24 -12.00 -0.44 7.58
C LEU A 24 -12.48 -1.02 6.25
N GLN A 25 -13.68 -0.65 5.81
CA GLN A 25 -14.23 -1.09 4.53
C GLN A 25 -13.61 -0.27 3.38
N HIS A 26 -12.34 -0.51 3.11
CA HIS A 26 -11.56 0.09 2.03
C HIS A 26 -11.07 -1.00 1.07
N GLN A 27 -10.97 -0.67 -0.21
CA GLN A 27 -10.38 -1.56 -1.21
C GLN A 27 -8.88 -1.29 -1.24
N VAL A 28 -8.07 -2.23 -0.76
CA VAL A 28 -6.62 -2.06 -0.66
C VAL A 28 -5.93 -2.87 -1.76
N LYS A 29 -5.17 -2.20 -2.63
CA LYS A 29 -4.26 -2.83 -3.60
C LYS A 29 -2.84 -2.66 -3.06
N ILE A 30 -2.13 -3.77 -2.91
CA ILE A 30 -0.73 -3.77 -2.46
C ILE A 30 0.19 -3.97 -3.67
N VAL A 31 1.26 -3.19 -3.72
CA VAL A 31 2.29 -3.22 -4.76
C VAL A 31 3.69 -3.01 -4.16
N PRO A 32 4.78 -3.40 -4.86
CA PRO A 32 6.14 -3.08 -4.44
C PRO A 32 6.36 -1.58 -4.25
N ALA A 33 7.26 -1.18 -3.34
CA ALA A 33 7.62 0.22 -3.13
C ALA A 33 8.65 0.72 -4.17
N GLU A 34 8.27 0.62 -5.44
CA GLU A 34 9.06 1.03 -6.59
C GLU A 34 8.30 2.06 -7.42
N ALA A 35 8.95 3.16 -7.81
CA ALA A 35 8.31 4.24 -8.55
C ALA A 35 7.76 3.80 -9.92
N SER A 36 8.42 2.84 -10.57
CA SER A 36 8.01 2.25 -11.85
C SER A 36 6.59 1.66 -11.80
N VAL A 37 6.17 1.13 -10.64
CA VAL A 37 4.83 0.53 -10.49
C VAL A 37 3.72 1.57 -10.59
N LEU A 38 4.01 2.85 -10.35
CA LEU A 38 3.02 3.93 -10.43
C LEU A 38 2.55 4.23 -11.86
N ILE A 39 3.23 3.69 -12.89
CA ILE A 39 2.89 3.91 -14.30
C ILE A 39 1.60 3.18 -14.68
N ASP A 40 1.41 1.94 -14.19
CA ASP A 40 0.36 1.02 -14.64
C ASP A 40 -0.71 0.73 -13.57
N VAL A 41 -0.71 1.49 -12.46
CA VAL A 41 -1.70 1.33 -11.39
C VAL A 41 -3.00 2.06 -11.72
N PRO A 42 -4.17 1.47 -11.37
CA PRO A 42 -5.43 2.16 -11.48
C PRO A 42 -5.45 3.38 -10.55
N GLU A 43 -6.31 4.35 -10.84
CA GLU A 43 -6.55 5.48 -9.96
C GLU A 43 -6.87 5.01 -8.52
N ALA A 44 -6.28 5.69 -7.55
CA ALA A 44 -6.50 5.47 -6.13
C ALA A 44 -6.84 6.81 -5.48
N ASP A 45 -7.64 6.76 -4.42
CA ASP A 45 -8.04 7.95 -3.68
C ASP A 45 -6.95 8.30 -2.64
N ILE A 46 -6.18 7.29 -2.21
CA ILE A 46 -5.12 7.40 -1.20
C ILE A 46 -3.92 6.54 -1.63
N LEU A 47 -2.73 7.14 -1.56
CA LEU A 47 -1.44 6.45 -1.69
C LEU A 47 -0.78 6.35 -0.31
N LEU A 48 -0.40 5.14 0.09
CA LEU A 48 0.37 4.87 1.31
C LEU A 48 1.72 4.27 0.94
N LEU A 49 2.79 4.74 1.58
CA LEU A 49 4.14 4.21 1.44
C LEU A 49 4.58 3.61 2.78
N ASP A 50 4.96 2.33 2.77
CA ASP A 50 5.59 1.67 3.92
C ASP A 50 7.02 2.18 4.11
N ALA A 51 7.14 3.21 4.94
CA ALA A 51 8.40 3.88 5.25
C ALA A 51 9.20 3.24 6.39
N ARG A 52 8.74 2.13 6.98
CA ARG A 52 9.24 1.67 8.30
C ARG A 52 10.69 1.19 8.31
N ARG A 53 11.26 0.84 7.15
CA ARG A 53 12.61 0.24 7.03
C ARG A 53 13.49 0.91 5.99
N ASP A 54 12.91 1.40 4.90
CA ASP A 54 13.64 1.72 3.67
C ASP A 54 13.72 3.24 3.40
N ILE A 55 13.30 4.09 4.35
CA ILE A 55 13.46 5.55 4.28
C ILE A 55 14.60 5.98 5.22
N PRO A 56 15.62 6.71 4.74
CA PRO A 56 16.75 7.18 5.55
C PRO A 56 16.35 8.14 6.67
#